data_AF-A0A9E0KFV4-F1
#
_entry.id   AF-A0A9E0KFV4-F1
#
_cell.length_a   1.000
_cell.length_b   1.000
_cell.length_c   1.000
_cell.angle_alpha   90.00
_cell.angle_beta   90.00
_cell.angle_gamma   90.00
#
_symmetry.space_group_name_H-M   'P 1'
#
loop_
_entity.id
_entity.type
_entity.pdbx_description
1 polymer ?
#
loop_
_entity_poly.entity_id
_entity_poly.type
_entity_poly.pdbx_seq_one_letter_code
_entity_poly.pdbx_strand_id
1 'polypeptide(L)'
;MTPVSRSFPAWRARRMRRDAFSRNLMRENVLTAADLIYPVFVLEGENRIEPVVSMPGVARQSLDHLLRTAAEAVELGVPALALFPVIESGKSLDAAEAWNPDGLVPRVVRALKACFPELGVITDVALDPYTTHGQDGIIDEKGYVINDVTRDVLVRQALCHAAAGADVVAPSDMMDGRIAAIREALEAEGHIHVRILSYAAKYASAFYGPFRDAVGSAGNLGKADKKTYQMDPGNSNEALHEVAADLEEGADMVMVKPGLPYLDVIRRVKDQFAVPTFAYQVSGEYAMLQAAAQNGWLDRDKTMLESLLAFKRAGADGVLTYFALDAARLLRSA
;
A
#
# COMPACT_ATOMS: atom_id res chain seq x y z
N MET A 1 21.23 18.66 -12.52
CA MET A 1 22.51 18.11 -13.04
C MET A 1 23.16 19.12 -13.97
N THR A 2 24.47 19.37 -13.82
CA THR A 2 25.24 20.12 -14.83
C THR A 2 25.36 19.27 -16.09
N PRO A 3 24.97 19.76 -17.28
CA PRO A 3 25.03 18.95 -18.50
C PRO A 3 26.49 18.61 -18.83
N VAL A 4 26.84 17.33 -18.76
CA VAL A 4 28.13 16.83 -19.26
C VAL A 4 28.05 16.81 -20.79
N SER A 5 28.91 17.57 -21.46
CA SER A 5 29.00 17.55 -22.93
C SER A 5 29.50 16.18 -23.40
N ARG A 6 28.62 15.41 -24.05
CA ARG A 6 28.91 14.09 -24.62
C ARG A 6 28.56 14.12 -26.10
N SER A 7 29.55 13.96 -26.98
CA SER A 7 29.35 14.03 -28.43
C SER A 7 29.65 12.70 -29.12
N PHE A 8 28.87 12.36 -30.15
CA PHE A 8 29.20 11.27 -31.07
C PHE A 8 30.31 11.73 -32.03
N PRO A 9 31.31 10.89 -32.39
CA PRO A 9 31.43 9.47 -32.06
C PRO A 9 32.23 9.17 -30.78
N ALA A 10 32.76 10.19 -30.10
CA ALA A 10 33.57 10.03 -28.89
C ALA A 10 32.78 9.30 -27.78
N TRP A 11 31.52 9.66 -27.57
CA TRP A 11 30.58 8.97 -26.70
C TRP A 11 29.61 8.08 -27.50
N ARG A 12 29.59 6.78 -27.16
CA ARG A 12 28.63 5.81 -27.70
C ARG A 12 28.00 5.06 -26.54
N ALA A 13 26.76 5.40 -26.18
CA ALA A 13 26.03 4.77 -25.10
C ALA A 13 25.93 3.23 -25.24
N ARG A 14 25.93 2.72 -26.48
CA ARG A 14 25.90 1.27 -26.76
C ARG A 14 27.12 0.49 -26.25
N ARG A 15 28.27 1.15 -25.96
CA ARG A 15 29.47 0.46 -25.44
C ARG A 15 29.17 -0.24 -24.11
N MET A 16 28.61 0.49 -23.15
CA MET A 16 28.26 -0.09 -21.85
C MET A 16 27.04 -1.02 -21.92
N ARG A 17 26.26 -0.96 -23.00
CA ARG A 17 25.12 -1.86 -23.24
C ARG A 17 25.51 -3.17 -23.95
N ARG A 18 26.75 -3.33 -24.43
CA ARG A 18 27.15 -4.43 -25.31
C ARG A 18 27.13 -5.78 -24.59
N ASP A 19 27.71 -5.86 -23.41
CA ASP A 19 27.98 -7.11 -22.70
C ASP A 19 27.21 -7.18 -21.38
N ALA A 20 26.96 -8.39 -20.89
CA ALA A 20 26.23 -8.58 -19.63
C ALA A 20 26.99 -7.96 -18.44
N PHE A 21 28.31 -8.15 -18.37
CA PHE A 21 29.13 -7.60 -17.28
C PHE A 21 29.09 -6.07 -17.27
N SER A 22 29.17 -5.43 -18.44
CA SER A 22 29.19 -3.96 -18.53
C SER A 22 27.83 -3.38 -18.17
N ARG A 23 26.74 -4.05 -18.56
CA ARG A 23 25.37 -3.67 -18.15
C ARG A 23 25.17 -3.78 -16.64
N ASN A 24 25.73 -4.82 -16.01
CA ASN A 24 25.68 -4.99 -14.56
C ASN A 24 26.49 -3.91 -13.84
N LEU A 25 27.70 -3.60 -14.31
CA LEU A 25 28.55 -2.54 -13.71
C LEU A 25 27.90 -1.15 -13.75
N MET A 26 27.19 -0.81 -14.83
CA MET A 26 26.57 0.52 -14.98
C MET A 26 25.14 0.61 -14.44
N ARG A 27 24.58 -0.47 -13.88
CA ARG A 27 23.19 -0.50 -13.43
C ARG A 27 23.00 0.45 -12.25
N GLU A 28 22.04 1.36 -12.36
CA GLU A 28 21.79 2.38 -11.34
C GLU A 28 20.90 1.89 -10.19
N ASN A 29 20.02 0.92 -10.45
CA ASN A 29 19.03 0.44 -9.49
C ASN A 29 18.90 -1.08 -9.56
N VAL A 30 18.73 -1.71 -8.40
CA VAL A 30 18.45 -3.14 -8.25
C VAL A 30 17.24 -3.28 -7.34
N LEU A 31 16.37 -4.23 -7.67
CA LEU A 31 15.25 -4.64 -6.82
C LEU A 31 15.69 -5.84 -5.97
N THR A 32 15.29 -5.84 -4.71
CA THR A 32 15.53 -6.92 -3.74
C THR A 32 14.22 -7.27 -3.02
N ALA A 33 14.17 -8.42 -2.35
CA ALA A 33 12.99 -8.80 -1.56
C ALA A 33 12.69 -7.82 -0.42
N ALA A 34 13.73 -7.14 0.11
CA ALA A 34 13.60 -6.12 1.14
C ALA A 34 12.84 -4.85 0.68
N ASP A 35 12.63 -4.69 -0.63
CA ASP A 35 11.84 -3.59 -1.18
C ASP A 35 10.34 -3.91 -1.26
N LEU A 36 9.93 -5.13 -0.92
CA LEU A 36 8.58 -5.63 -1.17
C LEU A 36 7.75 -5.65 0.11
N ILE A 37 6.52 -5.17 0.02
CA ILE A 37 5.49 -5.33 1.06
C ILE A 37 4.34 -6.10 0.41
N TYR A 38 3.85 -7.15 1.07
CA TYR A 38 2.78 -7.97 0.51
C TYR A 38 1.40 -7.59 1.09
N PRO A 39 0.50 -7.01 0.30
CA PRO A 39 -0.89 -6.82 0.70
C PRO A 39 -1.62 -8.15 0.79
N VAL A 40 -2.37 -8.36 1.88
CA VAL A 40 -3.14 -9.57 2.12
C VAL A 40 -4.58 -9.24 2.50
N PHE A 41 -5.53 -9.99 1.95
CA PHE A 41 -6.95 -9.87 2.28
C PHE A 41 -7.31 -10.92 3.33
N VAL A 42 -7.83 -10.47 4.47
CA VAL A 42 -8.08 -11.34 5.62
C VAL A 42 -9.58 -11.46 5.88
N LEU A 43 -10.06 -12.68 6.08
CA LEU A 43 -11.46 -13.02 6.35
C LEU A 43 -11.61 -13.63 7.75
N GLU A 44 -12.84 -13.58 8.25
CA GLU A 44 -13.27 -14.33 9.43
C GLU A 44 -13.33 -15.85 9.18
N GLY A 45 -13.36 -16.61 10.28
CA GLY A 45 -13.53 -18.06 10.27
C GLY A 45 -12.22 -18.84 10.20
N GLU A 46 -12.32 -20.10 9.80
CA GLU A 46 -11.22 -21.07 9.79
C GLU A 46 -11.25 -21.89 8.50
N ASN A 47 -10.07 -22.22 7.96
CA ASN A 47 -9.88 -23.01 6.75
C ASN A 47 -10.63 -22.46 5.52
N ARG A 48 -10.67 -21.14 5.35
CA ARG A 48 -11.27 -20.45 4.20
C ARG A 48 -10.20 -19.84 3.30
N ILE A 49 -10.35 -20.10 2.02
CA ILE A 49 -9.63 -19.40 0.94
C ILE A 49 -10.67 -19.04 -0.11
N GLU A 50 -10.78 -17.75 -0.44
CA GLU A 50 -11.71 -17.27 -1.47
C GLU A 50 -10.95 -16.55 -2.58
N PRO A 51 -10.94 -17.10 -3.81
CA PRO A 51 -10.30 -16.43 -4.95
C PRO A 51 -10.93 -15.06 -5.24
N VAL A 52 -10.10 -14.05 -5.50
CA VAL A 52 -10.57 -12.76 -6.01
C VAL A 52 -10.57 -12.83 -7.53
N VAL A 53 -11.75 -12.97 -8.15
CA VAL A 53 -11.88 -13.20 -9.61
C VAL A 53 -11.20 -12.11 -10.44
N SER A 54 -11.32 -10.85 -10.04
CA SER A 54 -10.70 -9.71 -10.73
C SER A 54 -9.20 -9.57 -10.45
N MET A 55 -8.61 -10.42 -9.61
CA MET A 55 -7.18 -10.47 -9.29
C MET A 55 -6.66 -11.92 -9.35
N PRO A 56 -6.49 -12.52 -10.55
CA PRO A 56 -6.08 -13.91 -10.67
C PRO A 56 -4.80 -14.24 -9.89
N GLY A 57 -4.84 -15.27 -9.05
CA GLY A 57 -3.74 -15.68 -8.17
C GLY A 57 -3.76 -15.06 -6.77
N VAL A 58 -4.62 -14.06 -6.53
CA VAL A 58 -4.85 -13.46 -5.21
C VAL A 58 -6.12 -14.06 -4.59
N ALA A 59 -6.07 -14.30 -3.29
CA ALA A 59 -7.19 -14.83 -2.52
C ALA A 59 -7.34 -14.09 -1.19
N ARG A 60 -8.57 -14.08 -0.69
CA ARG A 60 -8.90 -13.75 0.69
C ARG A 60 -8.68 -15.00 1.55
N GLN A 61 -8.16 -14.82 2.75
CA GLN A 61 -7.70 -15.94 3.58
C GLN A 61 -8.19 -15.82 5.01
N SER A 62 -8.64 -16.91 5.62
CA SER A 62 -8.76 -16.99 7.07
C SER A 62 -7.38 -16.98 7.74
N LEU A 63 -7.34 -16.67 9.04
CA LEU A 63 -6.10 -16.51 9.79
C LEU A 63 -5.15 -17.72 9.68
N ASP A 64 -5.67 -18.95 9.72
CA ASP A 64 -4.88 -20.18 9.63
C ASP A 64 -4.13 -20.32 8.31
N HIS A 65 -4.72 -19.88 7.19
CA HIS A 65 -4.04 -19.84 5.88
C HIS A 65 -3.09 -18.65 5.79
N LEU A 66 -3.48 -17.50 6.33
CA LEU A 66 -2.63 -16.32 6.38
C LEU A 66 -1.31 -16.59 7.11
N LEU A 67 -1.32 -17.37 8.20
CA LEU A 67 -0.09 -17.76 8.90
C LEU A 67 0.87 -18.57 8.02
N ARG A 68 0.36 -19.37 7.07
CA ARG A 68 1.20 -20.08 6.08
C ARG A 68 1.78 -19.11 5.05
N THR A 69 0.97 -18.18 4.57
CA THR A 69 1.44 -17.09 3.69
C THR A 69 2.51 -16.23 4.39
N ALA A 70 2.35 -15.92 5.67
CA ALA A 70 3.33 -15.17 6.45
C ALA A 70 4.65 -15.95 6.61
N ALA A 71 4.58 -17.27 6.87
CA ALA A 71 5.77 -18.12 6.91
C ALA A 71 6.56 -18.08 5.59
N GLU A 72 5.84 -18.16 4.45
CA GLU A 72 6.47 -18.03 3.13
C GLU A 72 7.08 -16.65 2.91
N ALA A 73 6.38 -15.57 3.28
CA ALA A 73 6.91 -14.21 3.18
C ALA A 73 8.24 -14.06 3.95
N VAL A 74 8.29 -14.57 5.18
CA VAL A 74 9.51 -14.59 6.01
C VAL A 74 10.62 -15.41 5.34
N GLU A 75 10.32 -16.61 4.83
CA GLU A 75 11.32 -17.44 4.16
C GLU A 75 11.92 -16.76 2.91
N LEU A 76 11.09 -16.01 2.18
CA LEU A 76 11.49 -15.27 0.99
C LEU A 76 12.16 -13.93 1.29
N GLY A 77 12.24 -13.51 2.56
CA GLY A 77 12.81 -12.24 2.97
C GLY A 77 11.95 -11.02 2.62
N VAL A 78 10.63 -11.21 2.48
CA VAL A 78 9.66 -10.11 2.35
C VAL A 78 9.45 -9.51 3.75
N PRO A 79 9.82 -8.24 3.98
CA PRO A 79 9.92 -7.68 5.33
C PRO A 79 8.58 -7.43 6.03
N ALA A 80 7.49 -7.24 5.29
CA ALA A 80 6.22 -6.88 5.90
C ALA A 80 4.98 -7.31 5.11
N LEU A 81 3.89 -7.51 5.84
CA LEU A 81 2.53 -7.67 5.30
C LEU A 81 1.70 -6.42 5.55
N ALA A 82 0.88 -6.04 4.58
CA ALA A 82 -0.15 -5.01 4.73
C ALA A 82 -1.53 -5.65 4.80
N LEU A 83 -2.20 -5.52 5.95
CA LEU A 83 -3.46 -6.19 6.23
C LEU A 83 -4.65 -5.37 5.71
N PHE A 84 -5.50 -6.01 4.91
CA PHE A 84 -6.79 -5.47 4.47
C PHE A 84 -7.91 -6.40 4.90
N PRO A 85 -8.75 -6.01 5.87
CA PRO A 85 -9.83 -6.85 6.34
C PRO A 85 -10.98 -6.92 5.34
N VAL A 86 -11.60 -8.09 5.26
CA VAL A 86 -12.86 -8.30 4.53
C VAL A 86 -13.96 -8.48 5.57
N ILE A 87 -14.60 -7.35 5.93
CA ILE A 87 -15.62 -7.30 6.97
C ILE A 87 -16.98 -7.76 6.40
N GLU A 88 -17.39 -8.96 6.77
CA GLU A 88 -18.64 -9.59 6.30
C GLU A 88 -19.86 -9.20 7.16
N SER A 89 -19.65 -8.96 8.45
CA SER A 89 -20.65 -8.53 9.43
C SER A 89 -20.12 -7.38 10.26
N GLY A 90 -21.01 -6.57 10.85
CA GLY A 90 -20.61 -5.44 11.70
C GLY A 90 -20.37 -4.12 10.97
N LYS A 91 -20.70 -4.01 9.67
CA LYS A 91 -20.71 -2.71 8.99
C LYS A 91 -21.81 -1.81 9.54
N SER A 92 -21.47 -0.56 9.89
CA SER A 92 -22.39 0.40 10.51
C SER A 92 -22.18 1.83 9.97
N LEU A 93 -23.02 2.79 10.37
CA LEU A 93 -22.84 4.20 10.00
C LEU A 93 -21.73 4.88 10.81
N ASP A 94 -21.52 4.44 12.04
CA ASP A 94 -20.47 4.95 12.94
C ASP A 94 -19.13 4.21 12.78
N ALA A 95 -19.09 3.16 11.95
CA ALA A 95 -17.92 2.31 11.72
C ALA A 95 -17.33 1.66 13.00
N ALA A 96 -18.15 1.38 14.02
CA ALA A 96 -17.69 0.90 15.33
C ALA A 96 -16.78 -0.33 15.30
N GLU A 97 -16.94 -1.21 14.32
CA GLU A 97 -16.09 -2.39 14.15
C GLU A 97 -14.63 -2.04 13.81
N ALA A 98 -14.34 -0.83 13.33
CA ALA A 98 -12.99 -0.38 13.00
C ALA A 98 -12.07 -0.29 14.23
N TRP A 99 -12.63 -0.09 15.42
CA TRP A 99 -11.85 -0.02 16.67
C TRP A 99 -12.25 -1.10 17.69
N ASN A 100 -12.89 -2.18 17.24
CA ASN A 100 -13.22 -3.31 18.10
C ASN A 100 -11.94 -4.08 18.49
N PRO A 101 -11.52 -4.14 19.77
CA PRO A 101 -10.29 -4.83 20.20
C PRO A 101 -10.33 -6.35 19.97
N ASP A 102 -11.53 -6.92 19.82
CA ASP A 102 -11.78 -8.32 19.49
C ASP A 102 -12.12 -8.54 18.01
N GLY A 103 -12.11 -7.46 17.22
CA GLY A 103 -12.35 -7.48 15.78
C GLY A 103 -11.28 -8.23 15.00
N LEU A 104 -11.51 -8.38 13.70
CA LEU A 104 -10.67 -9.18 12.81
C LEU A 104 -9.20 -8.72 12.81
N VAL A 105 -8.95 -7.43 12.59
CA VAL A 105 -7.58 -6.91 12.45
C VAL A 105 -6.77 -7.08 13.74
N PRO A 106 -7.23 -6.65 14.93
CA PRO A 106 -6.49 -6.86 16.18
C PRO A 106 -6.17 -8.33 16.47
N ARG A 107 -7.10 -9.26 16.22
CA ARG A 107 -6.85 -10.70 16.40
C ARG A 107 -5.76 -11.21 15.45
N VAL A 108 -5.80 -10.80 14.20
CA VAL A 108 -4.81 -11.19 13.17
C VAL A 108 -3.43 -10.64 13.51
N VAL A 109 -3.35 -9.37 13.90
CA VAL A 109 -2.08 -8.72 14.32
C VAL A 109 -1.45 -9.51 15.47
N ARG A 110 -2.20 -9.78 16.55
CA ARG A 110 -1.71 -10.53 17.71
C ARG A 110 -1.16 -11.91 17.32
N ALA A 111 -1.87 -12.63 16.46
CA ALA A 111 -1.45 -13.95 15.98
C ALA A 111 -0.18 -13.88 15.12
N LEU A 112 -0.10 -12.93 14.19
CA LEU A 112 1.09 -12.73 13.36
C LEU A 112 2.31 -12.37 14.20
N LYS A 113 2.20 -11.44 15.16
CA LYS A 113 3.32 -11.08 16.03
C LYS A 113 3.75 -12.21 16.96
N ALA A 114 2.82 -13.06 17.39
CA ALA A 114 3.15 -14.24 18.19
C ALA A 114 3.93 -15.30 17.39
N CYS A 115 3.57 -15.53 16.13
CA CYS A 115 4.23 -16.53 15.28
C CYS A 115 5.50 -16.01 14.57
N PHE A 116 5.52 -14.74 14.20
CA PHE A 116 6.56 -14.11 13.38
C PHE A 116 6.94 -12.73 13.95
N PRO A 117 7.64 -12.67 15.10
CA PRO A 117 7.92 -11.41 15.80
C PRO A 117 8.71 -10.39 14.97
N GLU A 118 9.57 -10.87 14.06
CA GLU A 118 10.39 -10.02 13.17
C GLU A 118 9.67 -9.57 11.90
N LEU A 119 8.52 -10.18 11.56
CA LEU A 119 7.73 -9.76 10.41
C LEU A 119 7.02 -8.46 10.73
N GLY A 120 7.21 -7.44 9.88
CA GLY A 120 6.50 -6.19 9.99
C GLY A 120 5.02 -6.36 9.69
N VAL A 121 4.16 -5.89 10.59
CA VAL A 121 2.70 -5.89 10.40
C VAL A 121 2.21 -4.46 10.21
N ILE A 122 1.76 -4.16 8.99
CA ILE A 122 1.19 -2.87 8.60
C ILE A 122 -0.32 -3.01 8.57
N THR A 123 -1.03 -2.23 9.39
CA THR A 123 -2.50 -2.19 9.38
C THR A 123 -3.00 -0.96 8.64
N ASP A 124 -3.97 -1.14 7.75
CA ASP A 124 -4.71 -0.04 7.13
C ASP A 124 -5.57 0.69 8.19
N VAL A 125 -5.57 2.03 8.15
CA VAL A 125 -6.44 2.88 8.97
C VAL A 125 -7.33 3.68 8.03
N ALA A 126 -8.56 3.19 7.86
CA ALA A 126 -9.61 3.73 7.01
C ALA A 126 -10.94 3.06 7.36
N LEU A 127 -12.06 3.74 7.10
CA LEU A 127 -13.40 3.25 7.51
C LEU A 127 -14.17 2.54 6.39
N ASP A 128 -13.67 2.53 5.15
CA ASP A 128 -14.41 1.94 4.02
C ASP A 128 -14.75 0.44 4.15
N PRO A 129 -13.94 -0.40 4.82
CA PRO A 129 -14.33 -1.79 5.07
C PRO A 129 -15.49 -1.89 6.07
N TYR A 130 -15.65 -0.91 6.95
CA TYR A 130 -16.50 -0.94 8.14
C TYR A 130 -17.79 -0.12 7.98
N THR A 131 -17.90 0.71 6.94
CA THR A 131 -19.10 1.52 6.70
C THR A 131 -20.10 0.82 5.79
N THR A 132 -21.40 1.03 6.05
CA THR A 132 -22.47 0.50 5.18
C THR A 132 -22.47 1.13 3.78
N HIS A 133 -21.93 2.33 3.65
CA HIS A 133 -21.85 3.10 2.40
C HIS A 133 -20.48 3.02 1.69
N GLY A 134 -19.46 2.40 2.28
CA GLY A 134 -18.16 2.16 1.64
C GLY A 134 -17.30 3.42 1.41
N GLN A 135 -17.59 4.51 2.10
CA GLN A 135 -16.75 5.72 2.12
C GLN A 135 -15.68 5.59 3.22
N ASP A 136 -14.56 6.29 3.07
CA ASP A 136 -13.40 6.19 3.97
C ASP A 136 -13.67 6.87 5.34
N GLY A 137 -14.80 7.57 5.49
CA GLY A 137 -15.17 8.32 6.70
C GLY A 137 -16.67 8.39 6.99
N ILE A 138 -17.02 9.09 8.07
CA ILE A 138 -18.39 9.31 8.55
C ILE A 138 -19.08 10.35 7.67
N ILE A 139 -20.33 10.09 7.25
CA ILE A 139 -21.09 10.97 6.34
C ILE A 139 -22.13 11.84 7.06
N ASP A 140 -22.37 13.03 6.53
CA ASP A 140 -23.50 13.88 6.90
C ASP A 140 -24.82 13.43 6.22
N GLU A 141 -25.91 14.14 6.50
CA GLU A 141 -27.23 13.87 5.90
C GLU A 141 -27.25 14.00 4.36
N LYS A 142 -26.27 14.71 3.77
CA LYS A 142 -26.12 14.91 2.33
C LYS A 142 -25.16 13.90 1.70
N GLY A 143 -24.55 13.02 2.51
CA GLY A 143 -23.57 12.04 2.05
C GLY A 143 -22.14 12.58 1.91
N TYR A 144 -21.85 13.79 2.42
CA TYR A 144 -20.50 14.33 2.45
C TYR A 144 -19.71 13.72 3.61
N VAL A 145 -18.47 13.29 3.35
CA VAL A 145 -17.58 12.73 4.37
C VAL A 145 -17.06 13.85 5.27
N ILE A 146 -17.42 13.82 6.55
CA ILE A 146 -17.09 14.85 7.53
C ILE A 146 -15.65 14.62 8.03
N ASN A 147 -14.76 15.57 7.74
CA ASN A 147 -13.32 15.47 8.05
C ASN A 147 -13.03 15.18 9.53
N ASP A 148 -13.35 16.12 10.42
CA ASP A 148 -12.91 16.06 11.82
C ASP A 148 -13.58 14.91 12.60
N VAL A 149 -14.85 14.64 12.32
CA VAL A 149 -15.57 13.50 12.93
C VAL A 149 -14.95 12.18 12.48
N THR A 150 -14.54 12.08 11.22
CA THR A 150 -13.83 10.89 10.71
C THR A 150 -12.47 10.74 11.39
N ARG A 151 -11.71 11.84 11.51
CA ARG A 151 -10.41 11.86 12.18
C ARG A 151 -10.48 11.29 13.60
N ASP A 152 -11.48 11.68 14.38
CA ASP A 152 -11.66 11.18 15.76
C ASP A 152 -11.97 9.67 15.83
N VAL A 153 -12.52 9.10 14.76
CA VAL A 153 -12.75 7.65 14.64
C VAL A 153 -11.46 6.93 14.21
N LEU A 154 -10.71 7.50 13.26
CA LEU A 154 -9.44 6.94 12.80
C LEU A 154 -8.39 6.88 13.91
N VAL A 155 -8.37 7.86 14.81
CA VAL A 155 -7.51 7.82 16.02
C VAL A 155 -7.82 6.59 16.87
N ARG A 156 -9.10 6.29 17.11
CA ARG A 156 -9.52 5.11 17.88
C ARG A 156 -9.10 3.81 17.20
N GLN A 157 -9.23 3.73 15.87
CA GLN A 157 -8.77 2.58 15.09
C GLN A 157 -7.24 2.41 15.19
N ALA A 158 -6.47 3.48 15.00
CA ALA A 158 -5.01 3.44 15.07
C ALA A 158 -4.51 2.98 16.46
N LEU A 159 -5.09 3.52 17.54
CA LEU A 159 -4.79 3.10 18.90
C LEU A 159 -5.14 1.62 19.13
N CYS A 160 -6.29 1.16 18.63
CA CYS A 160 -6.70 -0.24 18.72
C CYS A 160 -5.70 -1.18 18.02
N HIS A 161 -5.23 -0.81 16.83
CA HIS A 161 -4.21 -1.57 16.10
C HIS A 161 -2.85 -1.54 16.80
N ALA A 162 -2.43 -0.39 17.33
CA ALA A 162 -1.20 -0.24 18.10
C ALA A 162 -1.22 -1.12 19.37
N ALA A 163 -2.32 -1.10 20.12
CA ALA A 163 -2.51 -1.94 21.31
C ALA A 163 -2.50 -3.45 20.98
N ALA A 164 -2.88 -3.83 19.76
CA ALA A 164 -2.78 -5.21 19.28
C ALA A 164 -1.35 -5.64 18.92
N GLY A 165 -0.42 -4.70 18.80
CA GLY A 165 0.99 -4.94 18.46
C GLY A 165 1.35 -4.63 17.00
N ALA A 166 0.55 -3.82 16.29
CA ALA A 166 0.90 -3.41 14.94
C ALA A 166 2.21 -2.61 14.93
N ASP A 167 3.09 -2.91 13.98
CA ASP A 167 4.37 -2.23 13.81
C ASP A 167 4.20 -0.85 13.17
N VAL A 168 3.27 -0.79 12.22
CA VAL A 168 2.99 0.37 11.39
C VAL A 168 1.47 0.51 11.27
N VAL A 169 0.96 1.70 11.55
CA VAL A 169 -0.39 2.09 11.14
C VAL A 169 -0.27 2.90 9.85
N ALA A 170 -1.14 2.62 8.88
CA ALA A 170 -1.06 3.24 7.57
C ALA A 170 -2.39 3.91 7.19
N PRO A 171 -2.60 5.17 7.63
CA PRO A 171 -3.81 5.93 7.34
C PRO A 171 -3.98 6.12 5.84
N SER A 172 -5.05 5.56 5.30
CA SER A 172 -5.36 5.61 3.87
C SER A 172 -6.58 6.43 3.52
N ASP A 173 -7.21 7.06 4.51
CA ASP A 173 -8.49 7.78 4.44
C ASP A 173 -8.47 9.11 3.66
N MET A 174 -7.32 9.80 3.58
CA MET A 174 -7.16 11.13 2.98
C MET A 174 -7.96 12.25 3.65
N MET A 175 -8.16 12.19 4.98
CA MET A 175 -8.68 13.32 5.75
C MET A 175 -7.58 14.34 6.05
N ASP A 176 -7.92 15.61 6.13
CA ASP A 176 -6.99 16.67 6.51
C ASP A 176 -6.63 16.54 8.00
N GLY A 177 -5.34 16.64 8.34
CA GLY A 177 -4.85 16.64 9.72
C GLY A 177 -4.91 15.31 10.47
N ARG A 178 -5.21 14.18 9.78
CA ARG A 178 -5.27 12.86 10.43
C ARG A 178 -3.93 12.37 10.96
N ILE A 179 -2.82 12.75 10.31
CA ILE A 179 -1.51 12.27 10.70
C ILE A 179 -1.12 12.86 12.05
N ALA A 180 -1.32 14.17 12.24
CA ALA A 180 -1.05 14.82 13.52
C ALA A 180 -1.91 14.23 14.63
N ALA A 181 -3.22 14.08 14.41
CA ALA A 181 -4.12 13.54 15.42
C ALA A 181 -3.76 12.08 15.81
N ILE A 182 -3.40 11.24 14.83
CA ILE A 182 -2.97 9.87 15.11
C ILE A 182 -1.62 9.86 15.83
N ARG A 183 -0.64 10.67 15.40
CA ARG A 183 0.66 10.80 16.04
C ARG A 183 0.51 11.24 17.50
N GLU A 184 -0.21 12.32 17.76
CA GLU A 184 -0.43 12.84 19.12
C GLU A 184 -1.06 11.79 20.04
N ALA A 185 -2.03 11.03 19.54
CA ALA A 185 -2.66 9.97 20.30
C ALA A 185 -1.72 8.79 20.59
N LEU A 186 -0.94 8.35 19.59
CA LEU A 186 0.06 7.30 19.78
C LEU A 186 1.12 7.71 20.82
N GLU A 187 1.60 8.95 20.78
CA GLU A 187 2.53 9.48 21.79
C GLU A 187 1.90 9.52 23.18
N ALA A 188 0.65 10.02 23.29
CA ALA A 188 -0.05 10.15 24.56
C ALA A 188 -0.32 8.80 25.26
N GLU A 189 -0.61 7.75 24.48
CA GLU A 189 -0.84 6.39 24.99
C GLU A 189 0.47 5.57 25.13
N GLY A 190 1.63 6.19 24.87
CA GLY A 190 2.94 5.55 25.04
C GLY A 190 3.34 4.59 23.92
N HIS A 191 2.66 4.62 22.78
CA HIS A 191 2.97 3.85 21.57
C HIS A 191 4.09 4.50 20.72
N ILE A 192 5.16 4.96 21.37
CA ILE A 192 6.23 5.82 20.81
C ILE A 192 7.05 5.22 19.65
N HIS A 193 6.88 3.92 19.37
CA HIS A 193 7.62 3.21 18.30
C HIS A 193 6.71 2.70 17.18
N VAL A 194 5.40 2.93 17.29
CA VAL A 194 4.48 2.62 16.20
C VAL A 194 4.71 3.66 15.11
N ARG A 195 5.01 3.16 13.91
CA ARG A 195 5.30 4.01 12.75
C ARG A 195 4.01 4.41 12.05
N ILE A 196 4.03 5.58 11.42
CA ILE A 196 2.96 6.05 10.55
C ILE A 196 3.45 6.02 9.10
N LEU A 197 2.83 5.16 8.29
CA LEU A 197 3.00 5.13 6.84
C LEU A 197 1.82 5.87 6.20
N SER A 198 1.99 7.17 5.96
CA SER A 198 0.92 7.99 5.41
C SER A 198 0.70 7.70 3.92
N TYR A 199 -0.55 7.51 3.52
CA TYR A 199 -0.97 7.54 2.12
C TYR A 199 -1.10 8.98 1.62
N ALA A 200 -0.03 9.77 1.80
CA ALA A 200 0.01 11.21 1.59
C ALA A 200 -0.52 11.65 0.21
N ALA A 201 -0.10 10.96 -0.86
CA ALA A 201 -0.56 11.26 -2.20
C ALA A 201 -1.43 10.12 -2.76
N LYS A 202 -2.66 9.98 -2.24
CA LYS A 202 -3.65 9.00 -2.73
C LYS A 202 -4.67 9.67 -3.64
N TYR A 203 -4.65 9.26 -4.91
CA TYR A 203 -5.47 9.82 -5.98
C TYR A 203 -6.84 9.15 -6.12
N ALA A 204 -7.83 9.91 -6.58
CA ALA A 204 -9.17 9.46 -6.96
C ALA A 204 -9.12 8.64 -8.26
N SER A 205 -8.64 7.40 -8.16
CA SER A 205 -8.23 6.59 -9.31
C SER A 205 -9.26 5.54 -9.74
N ALA A 206 -9.28 5.27 -11.05
CA ALA A 206 -10.01 4.15 -11.65
C ALA A 206 -9.33 2.79 -11.47
N PHE A 207 -8.07 2.74 -11.03
CA PHE A 207 -7.30 1.50 -10.86
C PHE A 207 -7.69 0.70 -9.60
N TYR A 208 -8.64 1.16 -8.78
CA TYR A 208 -9.03 0.50 -7.53
C TYR A 208 -10.14 -0.55 -7.66
N GLY A 209 -10.74 -0.71 -8.86
CA GLY A 209 -11.86 -1.63 -9.08
C GLY A 209 -11.63 -3.03 -8.47
N PRO A 210 -10.55 -3.75 -8.82
CA PRO A 210 -10.33 -5.10 -8.30
C PRO A 210 -10.11 -5.17 -6.78
N PHE A 211 -9.56 -4.12 -6.15
CA PHE A 211 -9.44 -4.03 -4.69
C PHE A 211 -10.82 -3.92 -4.04
N ARG A 212 -11.71 -3.09 -4.60
CA ARG A 212 -13.09 -2.93 -4.08
C ARG A 212 -13.87 -4.23 -4.15
N ASP A 213 -13.61 -5.06 -5.16
CA ASP A 213 -14.14 -6.43 -5.22
C ASP A 213 -13.53 -7.30 -4.12
N ALA A 214 -12.21 -7.22 -3.93
CA ALA A 214 -11.48 -8.02 -2.96
C ALA A 214 -11.93 -7.77 -1.51
N VAL A 215 -12.13 -6.52 -1.09
CA VAL A 215 -12.62 -6.18 0.26
C VAL A 215 -14.15 -6.14 0.38
N GLY A 216 -14.88 -6.41 -0.71
CA GLY A 216 -16.34 -6.40 -0.72
C GLY A 216 -16.95 -5.02 -0.51
N SER A 217 -16.23 -3.93 -0.80
CA SER A 217 -16.73 -2.55 -0.67
C SER A 217 -17.37 -2.00 -1.95
N ALA A 218 -17.20 -2.68 -3.09
CA ALA A 218 -17.79 -2.27 -4.38
C ALA A 218 -19.33 -2.13 -4.30
N GLY A 219 -20.01 -3.10 -3.68
CA GLY A 219 -21.47 -3.08 -3.50
C GLY A 219 -21.94 -1.97 -2.56
N ASN A 220 -21.15 -1.66 -1.53
CA ASN A 220 -21.46 -0.60 -0.56
C ASN A 220 -21.30 0.80 -1.19
N LEU A 221 -20.20 1.04 -1.90
CA LEU A 221 -19.92 2.34 -2.53
C LEU A 221 -20.87 2.63 -3.70
N GLY A 222 -21.26 1.60 -4.46
CA GLY A 222 -22.19 1.73 -5.58
C GLY A 222 -21.69 2.72 -6.64
N LYS A 223 -22.45 3.80 -6.86
CA LYS A 223 -22.12 4.86 -7.83
C LYS A 223 -21.39 6.06 -7.22
N ALA A 224 -21.18 6.06 -5.90
CA ALA A 224 -20.48 7.14 -5.23
C ALA A 224 -19.00 7.16 -5.65
N ASP A 225 -18.40 8.33 -5.59
CA ASP A 225 -16.97 8.51 -5.79
C ASP A 225 -16.29 9.06 -4.52
N LYS A 226 -14.97 9.17 -4.60
CA LYS A 226 -14.09 9.58 -3.49
C LYS A 226 -13.39 10.91 -3.79
N LYS A 227 -13.91 11.69 -4.76
CA LYS A 227 -13.25 12.88 -5.32
C LYS A 227 -13.24 14.09 -4.38
N THR A 228 -14.01 14.06 -3.30
CA THR A 228 -14.06 15.16 -2.34
C THR A 228 -12.95 15.07 -1.28
N TYR A 229 -12.10 14.04 -1.33
CA TYR A 229 -10.98 13.84 -0.41
C TYR A 229 -9.77 13.16 -1.06
N GLN A 230 -9.97 12.21 -1.98
CA GLN A 230 -8.85 11.69 -2.79
C GLN A 230 -8.49 12.69 -3.88
N MET A 231 -7.18 12.82 -4.15
CA MET A 231 -6.64 13.86 -5.02
C MET A 231 -7.07 13.70 -6.49
N ASP A 232 -7.14 14.83 -7.22
CA ASP A 232 -7.40 14.81 -8.66
C ASP A 232 -6.18 14.26 -9.44
N PRO A 233 -6.34 13.23 -10.29
CA PRO A 233 -5.28 12.72 -11.17
C PRO A 233 -4.58 13.77 -12.04
N GLY A 234 -5.22 14.92 -12.31
CA GLY A 234 -4.62 16.05 -13.03
C GLY A 234 -3.55 16.81 -12.24
N ASN A 235 -3.43 16.58 -10.93
CA ASN A 235 -2.61 17.37 -10.03
C ASN A 235 -1.29 16.67 -9.66
N SER A 236 -0.16 17.32 -9.94
CA SER A 236 1.18 16.85 -9.53
C SER A 236 1.82 17.75 -8.45
N ASN A 237 1.53 19.06 -8.45
CA ASN A 237 2.07 19.97 -7.43
C ASN A 237 1.40 19.80 -6.07
N GLU A 238 0.10 19.54 -6.05
CA GLU A 238 -0.68 19.28 -4.83
C GLU A 238 -0.07 18.15 -3.98
N ALA A 239 0.44 17.09 -4.63
CA ALA A 239 1.10 15.98 -3.94
C ALA A 239 2.30 16.42 -3.07
N LEU A 240 3.00 17.49 -3.46
CA LEU A 240 4.08 18.03 -2.65
C LEU A 240 3.56 18.78 -1.43
N HIS A 241 2.39 19.42 -1.52
CA HIS A 241 1.75 20.05 -0.37
C HIS A 241 1.25 19.00 0.62
N GLU A 242 0.58 17.96 0.14
CA GLU A 242 0.11 16.82 0.95
C GLU A 242 1.26 16.13 1.69
N VAL A 243 2.33 15.78 0.96
CA VAL A 243 3.51 15.14 1.58
C VAL A 243 4.19 16.08 2.58
N ALA A 244 4.28 17.37 2.28
CA ALA A 244 4.87 18.32 3.22
C ALA A 244 4.06 18.40 4.53
N ALA A 245 2.73 18.46 4.44
CA ALA A 245 1.85 18.49 5.60
C ALA A 245 2.02 17.21 6.44
N ASP A 246 1.90 16.03 5.84
CA ASP A 246 2.02 14.76 6.56
C ASP A 246 3.39 14.58 7.24
N LEU A 247 4.47 15.08 6.64
CA LEU A 247 5.79 15.06 7.26
C LEU A 247 5.89 16.02 8.45
N GLU A 248 5.32 17.22 8.34
CA GLU A 248 5.23 18.18 9.46
C GLU A 248 4.39 17.63 10.61
N GLU A 249 3.35 16.86 10.28
CA GLU A 249 2.45 16.19 11.21
C GLU A 249 3.03 14.92 11.86
N GLY A 250 4.20 14.44 11.42
CA GLY A 250 4.92 13.34 12.07
C GLY A 250 4.77 11.96 11.42
N ALA A 251 4.51 11.90 10.12
CA ALA A 251 4.65 10.66 9.34
C ALA A 251 6.11 10.20 9.29
N ASP A 252 6.35 8.90 9.54
CA ASP A 252 7.68 8.30 9.41
C ASP A 252 8.00 7.92 7.95
N MET A 253 6.95 7.61 7.20
CA MET A 253 7.00 7.25 5.79
C MET A 253 5.82 7.85 5.05
N VAL A 254 6.02 8.19 3.77
CA VAL A 254 4.96 8.72 2.89
C VAL A 254 4.79 7.83 1.67
N MET A 255 3.58 7.74 1.15
CA MET A 255 3.24 6.85 0.03
C MET A 255 2.48 7.58 -1.08
N VAL A 256 2.82 7.22 -2.31
CA VAL A 256 2.05 7.57 -3.52
C VAL A 256 1.19 6.38 -3.94
N LYS A 257 -0.10 6.63 -4.18
CA LYS A 257 -1.07 5.62 -4.61
C LYS A 257 -2.07 6.21 -5.63
N PRO A 258 -2.28 5.59 -6.82
CA PRO A 258 -1.61 4.41 -7.37
C PRO A 258 -0.12 4.58 -7.66
N GLY A 259 0.55 3.50 -8.03
CA GLY A 259 1.99 3.48 -8.23
C GLY A 259 2.38 3.79 -9.67
N LEU A 260 2.22 2.81 -10.57
CA LEU A 260 2.77 2.86 -11.93
C LEU A 260 2.28 4.06 -12.75
N PRO A 261 1.01 4.51 -12.64
CA PRO A 261 0.55 5.70 -13.35
C PRO A 261 1.10 7.02 -12.79
N TYR A 262 1.77 7.00 -11.62
CA TYR A 262 2.23 8.17 -10.87
C TYR A 262 3.73 8.09 -10.52
N LEU A 263 4.52 7.42 -11.35
CA LEU A 263 5.99 7.35 -11.17
C LEU A 263 6.66 8.72 -11.19
N ASP A 264 6.08 9.69 -11.90
CA ASP A 264 6.54 11.08 -11.89
C ASP A 264 6.32 11.74 -10.52
N VAL A 265 5.19 11.49 -9.87
CA VAL A 265 4.90 11.98 -8.51
C VAL A 265 5.85 11.35 -7.50
N ILE A 266 6.07 10.02 -7.57
CA ILE A 266 7.07 9.33 -6.74
C ILE A 266 8.45 9.98 -6.88
N ARG A 267 8.85 10.29 -8.12
CA ARG A 267 10.12 10.94 -8.39
C ARG A 267 10.21 12.33 -7.76
N ARG A 268 9.17 13.15 -7.93
CA ARG A 268 9.12 14.50 -7.36
C ARG A 268 9.15 14.49 -5.83
N VAL A 269 8.39 13.59 -5.20
CA VAL A 269 8.38 13.40 -3.75
C VAL A 269 9.77 13.03 -3.25
N LYS A 270 10.40 12.02 -3.87
CA LYS A 270 11.76 11.61 -3.48
C LYS A 270 12.78 12.74 -3.64
N ASP A 271 12.73 13.48 -4.76
CA ASP A 271 13.66 14.58 -5.04
C ASP A 271 13.49 15.77 -4.08
N GLN A 272 12.24 16.10 -3.74
CA GLN A 272 11.93 17.27 -2.93
C GLN A 272 12.22 17.04 -1.44
N PHE A 273 11.87 15.86 -0.92
CA PHE A 273 11.87 15.62 0.52
C PHE A 273 12.99 14.70 0.99
N ALA A 274 13.51 13.83 0.11
CA ALA A 274 14.56 12.86 0.44
C ALA A 274 14.26 11.97 1.68
N VAL A 275 12.97 11.71 1.95
CA VAL A 275 12.45 10.89 3.06
C VAL A 275 12.09 9.47 2.61
N PRO A 276 11.84 8.51 3.52
CA PRO A 276 11.29 7.20 3.17
C PRO A 276 10.00 7.33 2.34
N THR A 277 10.07 6.93 1.08
CA THR A 277 9.00 7.09 0.08
C THR A 277 8.55 5.73 -0.41
N PHE A 278 7.26 5.44 -0.28
CA PHE A 278 6.66 4.18 -0.67
C PHE A 278 5.74 4.36 -1.88
N ALA A 279 5.52 3.27 -2.60
CA ALA A 279 4.56 3.22 -3.69
C ALA A 279 3.62 2.02 -3.52
N TYR A 280 2.36 2.16 -3.93
CA TYR A 280 1.44 1.04 -4.00
C TYR A 280 1.17 0.68 -5.46
N GLN A 281 1.69 -0.46 -5.92
CA GLN A 281 1.26 -1.07 -7.18
C GLN A 281 -0.13 -1.68 -6.97
N VAL A 282 -1.17 -0.92 -7.29
CA VAL A 282 -2.54 -1.26 -6.85
C VAL A 282 -3.16 -2.39 -7.64
N SER A 283 -4.33 -2.83 -7.18
CA SER A 283 -5.03 -4.00 -7.68
C SER A 283 -5.30 -3.98 -9.19
N GLY A 284 -5.62 -2.81 -9.75
CA GLY A 284 -5.84 -2.65 -11.19
C GLY A 284 -4.55 -2.75 -12.01
N GLU A 285 -3.42 -2.30 -11.46
CA GLU A 285 -2.12 -2.44 -12.10
C GLU A 285 -1.71 -3.93 -12.15
N TYR A 286 -1.90 -4.64 -11.04
CA TYR A 286 -1.72 -6.09 -10.95
C TYR A 286 -2.61 -6.83 -11.96
N ALA A 287 -3.92 -6.57 -11.93
CA ALA A 287 -4.90 -7.23 -12.79
C ALA A 287 -4.63 -6.97 -14.28
N MET A 288 -4.25 -5.73 -14.64
CA MET A 288 -3.88 -5.37 -16.01
C MET A 288 -2.70 -6.19 -16.52
N LEU A 289 -1.64 -6.33 -15.71
CA LEU A 289 -0.47 -7.13 -16.08
C LEU A 289 -0.79 -8.63 -16.14
N GLN A 290 -1.53 -9.16 -15.17
CA GLN A 290 -1.96 -10.56 -15.15
C GLN A 290 -2.82 -10.90 -16.37
N ALA A 291 -3.78 -10.04 -16.73
CA ALA A 291 -4.65 -10.26 -17.89
C ALA A 291 -3.85 -10.27 -19.21
N ALA A 292 -2.95 -9.30 -19.40
CA ALA A 292 -2.09 -9.26 -20.59
C ALA A 292 -1.17 -10.49 -20.68
N ALA A 293 -0.63 -10.95 -19.54
CA ALA A 293 0.22 -12.13 -19.47
C ALA A 293 -0.55 -13.43 -19.76
N GLN A 294 -1.75 -13.60 -19.17
CA GLN A 294 -2.61 -14.77 -19.41
C GLN A 294 -3.07 -14.87 -20.87
N ASN A 295 -3.24 -13.73 -21.54
CA ASN A 295 -3.54 -13.68 -22.97
C ASN A 295 -2.31 -13.89 -23.87
N GLY A 296 -1.12 -14.08 -23.28
CA GLY A 296 0.13 -14.26 -24.02
C GLY A 296 0.67 -12.98 -24.69
N TRP A 297 0.16 -11.81 -24.31
CA TRP A 297 0.61 -10.53 -24.88
C TRP A 297 1.93 -10.05 -24.28
N LEU A 298 2.17 -10.42 -23.01
CA LEU A 298 3.38 -10.06 -22.26
C LEU A 298 3.97 -11.29 -21.58
N ASP A 299 5.30 -11.31 -21.49
CA ASP A 299 6.01 -12.25 -20.61
C ASP A 299 5.77 -11.82 -19.16
N ARG A 300 5.05 -12.66 -18.41
CA ARG A 300 4.59 -12.36 -17.05
C ARG A 300 5.75 -11.93 -16.14
N ASP A 301 6.75 -12.77 -16.04
CA ASP A 301 7.79 -12.65 -15.02
C ASP A 301 8.74 -11.49 -15.34
N LYS A 302 9.11 -11.32 -16.61
CA LYS A 302 9.92 -10.18 -17.04
C LYS A 302 9.19 -8.86 -16.84
N THR A 303 7.92 -8.78 -17.23
CA THR A 303 7.15 -7.53 -17.14
C THR A 303 6.84 -7.19 -15.68
N MET A 304 6.54 -8.18 -14.84
CA MET A 304 6.38 -8.02 -13.40
C MET A 304 7.64 -7.38 -12.78
N LEU A 305 8.81 -8.00 -12.98
CA LEU A 305 10.07 -7.48 -12.42
C LEU A 305 10.44 -6.10 -13.00
N GLU A 306 10.17 -5.86 -14.29
CA GLU A 306 10.40 -4.54 -14.91
C GLU A 306 9.50 -3.45 -14.31
N SER A 307 8.22 -3.77 -14.05
CA SER A 307 7.29 -2.85 -13.38
C SER A 307 7.75 -2.50 -11.97
N LEU A 308 8.25 -3.49 -11.21
CA LEU A 308 8.74 -3.28 -9.85
C LEU A 308 10.06 -2.49 -9.83
N LEU A 309 10.96 -2.77 -10.76
CA LEU A 309 12.19 -1.99 -10.95
C LEU A 309 11.89 -0.53 -11.30
N ALA A 310 10.77 -0.24 -11.97
CA ALA A 310 10.36 1.12 -12.28
C ALA A 310 10.10 1.95 -11.02
N PHE A 311 9.54 1.37 -9.95
CA PHE A 311 9.35 2.03 -8.66
C PHE A 311 10.68 2.38 -8.00
N LYS A 312 11.62 1.43 -7.93
CA LYS A 312 12.97 1.68 -7.39
C LYS A 312 13.66 2.81 -8.15
N ARG A 313 13.60 2.77 -9.48
CA ARG A 313 14.16 3.82 -10.35
C ARG A 313 13.48 5.18 -10.15
N ALA A 314 12.17 5.20 -9.93
CA ALA A 314 11.44 6.43 -9.63
C ALA A 314 11.81 7.00 -8.26
N GLY A 315 12.28 6.17 -7.33
CA GLY A 315 12.76 6.60 -6.02
C GLY A 315 11.99 5.98 -4.87
N ALA A 316 11.16 4.97 -5.08
CA ALA A 316 10.52 4.26 -3.98
C ALA A 316 11.53 3.42 -3.18
N ASP A 317 11.50 3.52 -1.86
CA ASP A 317 12.28 2.69 -0.94
C ASP A 317 11.60 1.33 -0.74
N GLY A 318 10.26 1.31 -0.65
CA GLY A 318 9.46 0.09 -0.60
C GLY A 318 8.21 0.16 -1.48
N VAL A 319 7.72 -1.00 -1.89
CA VAL A 319 6.60 -1.16 -2.82
C VAL A 319 5.58 -2.14 -2.25
N LEU A 320 4.36 -1.66 -2.01
CA LEU A 320 3.22 -2.53 -1.74
C LEU A 320 2.77 -3.13 -3.07
N THR A 321 2.88 -4.46 -3.20
CA THR A 321 2.55 -5.15 -4.44
C THR A 321 2.00 -6.55 -4.20
N TYR A 322 0.94 -6.90 -4.94
CA TYR A 322 0.39 -8.26 -4.95
C TYR A 322 1.31 -9.29 -5.62
N PHE A 323 2.36 -8.83 -6.30
CA PHE A 323 3.41 -9.68 -6.87
C PHE A 323 4.55 -9.99 -5.88
N ALA A 324 4.48 -9.54 -4.61
CA ALA A 324 5.62 -9.58 -3.69
C ALA A 324 6.25 -10.98 -3.56
N LEU A 325 5.44 -12.02 -3.30
CA LEU A 325 5.96 -13.39 -3.16
C LEU A 325 6.52 -13.93 -4.48
N ASP A 326 5.85 -13.69 -5.60
CA ASP A 326 6.31 -14.16 -6.92
C ASP A 326 7.63 -13.48 -7.33
N ALA A 327 7.73 -12.18 -7.13
CA ALA A 327 8.96 -11.42 -7.38
C ALA A 327 10.08 -11.90 -6.47
N ALA A 328 9.83 -12.11 -5.17
CA ALA A 328 10.84 -12.61 -4.24
C ALA A 328 11.36 -14.00 -4.63
N ARG A 329 10.49 -14.93 -5.06
CA ARG A 329 10.90 -16.26 -5.56
C ARG A 329 11.83 -16.15 -6.78
N LEU A 330 11.51 -15.29 -7.73
CA LEU A 330 12.36 -15.06 -8.91
C LEU A 330 13.69 -14.41 -8.56
N LEU A 331 13.69 -13.41 -7.67
CA LEU A 331 14.90 -12.72 -7.23
C LEU A 331 15.86 -13.64 -6.47
N ARG A 332 15.34 -14.64 -5.73
CA ARG A 332 16.16 -15.66 -5.05
C ARG A 332 16.80 -16.67 -6.03
N SER A 333 16.19 -16.84 -7.20
CA SER A 333 16.61 -17.81 -8.22
C SER A 333 17.57 -17.23 -9.27
N ALA A 334 17.79 -15.92 -9.24
CA ALA A 334 18.60 -15.15 -10.21
C ALA A 334 20.02 -14.89 -9.71
#